data_AF-A0A9D4BSD5-F1
#
_entry.id   AF-A0A9D4BSD5-F1
#
_cell.length_a   1.000
_cell.length_b   1.000
_cell.length_c   1.000
_cell.angle_alpha   90.00
_cell.angle_beta   90.00
_cell.angle_gamma   90.00
#
_symmetry.space_group_name_H-M   'P 1'
#
loop_
_entity.id
_entity.type
_entity.pdbx_description
1 polymer ?
#
loop_
_entity_poly.entity_id
_entity_poly.type
_entity_poly.pdbx_seq_one_letter_code
_entity_poly.pdbx_strand_id
1 'polypeptide(L)'
;MIQQLIHISYGFIDFTQESVGPNNIPGYGKVQELAACLVILRKNTYLTDQEADRLIQLWNNLIDYDKRPTSFPERFSKEARGRYKAKKSIPNVVPGVESTER
;
A
#
# COMPACT_ATOMS: atom_id res chain seq x y z
N MET A 1 17.94 15.94 -42.99
CA MET A 1 16.77 16.38 -42.19
C MET A 1 16.05 15.13 -41.68
N ILE A 2 16.64 14.46 -40.69
CA ILE A 2 16.14 13.17 -40.16
C ILE A 2 15.83 13.40 -38.67
N GLN A 3 14.89 14.30 -38.39
CA GLN A 3 14.47 14.62 -37.02
C GLN A 3 12.94 14.68 -36.85
N GLN A 4 12.16 14.26 -37.87
CA GLN A 4 10.70 14.20 -37.76
C GLN A 4 10.12 12.77 -37.67
N LEU A 5 10.95 11.73 -37.54
CA LEU A 5 10.49 10.33 -37.61
C LEU A 5 10.95 9.45 -36.44
N ILE A 6 10.89 9.96 -35.20
CA ILE A 6 11.04 9.14 -33.97
C ILE A 6 9.97 9.51 -32.91
N HIS A 7 8.76 9.90 -33.33
CA HIS A 7 7.66 10.19 -32.40
C HIS A 7 6.50 9.18 -32.44
N ILE A 8 6.68 7.99 -33.03
CA ILE A 8 5.57 7.03 -33.21
C ILE A 8 5.79 5.67 -32.53
N SER A 9 6.96 5.34 -31.94
CA SER A 9 7.14 3.96 -31.44
C SER A 9 7.47 3.73 -29.96
N TYR A 10 7.75 4.74 -29.12
CA TYR A 10 7.96 4.47 -27.69
C TYR A 10 7.50 5.62 -26.80
N GLY A 11 6.33 5.47 -26.19
CA GLY A 11 6.06 5.67 -24.76
C GLY A 11 6.56 6.92 -24.01
N PHE A 12 6.96 8.00 -24.67
CA PHE A 12 7.28 9.26 -23.98
C PHE A 12 6.01 10.10 -23.90
N ILE A 13 5.25 9.89 -22.83
CA ILE A 13 4.15 10.77 -22.46
C ILE A 13 4.77 12.14 -22.18
N ASP A 14 4.53 13.09 -23.08
CA ASP A 14 4.94 14.49 -22.90
C ASP A 14 4.10 15.11 -21.78
N PHE A 15 4.59 14.99 -20.54
CA PHE A 15 3.94 15.47 -19.32
C PHE A 15 4.26 16.95 -19.00
N THR A 16 4.57 17.74 -20.02
CA THR A 16 4.96 19.16 -19.87
C THR A 16 3.78 20.12 -19.71
N GLN A 17 2.53 19.65 -19.83
CA GLN A 17 1.39 20.42 -19.34
C GLN A 17 1.31 20.27 -17.82
N GLU A 18 1.41 21.39 -17.11
CA GLU A 18 1.19 21.49 -15.67
C GLU A 18 -0.24 21.05 -15.36
N SER A 19 -0.44 19.74 -15.28
CA SER A 19 -1.72 19.15 -14.94
C SER A 19 -1.98 19.54 -13.49
N VAL A 20 -3.10 20.20 -13.27
CA VAL A 20 -3.62 20.46 -11.94
C VAL A 20 -4.56 19.31 -11.57
N GLY A 21 -4.33 18.69 -10.41
CA GLY A 21 -5.18 17.60 -9.94
C GLY A 21 -6.58 18.10 -9.54
N PRO A 22 -7.48 17.20 -9.09
CA PRO A 22 -8.83 17.57 -8.66
C PRO A 22 -8.90 18.67 -7.59
N ASN A 23 -7.83 18.83 -6.82
CA ASN A 23 -7.70 19.84 -5.76
C ASN A 23 -7.01 21.14 -6.23
N ASN A 24 -6.77 21.28 -7.53
CA ASN A 24 -6.04 22.39 -8.15
C ASN A 24 -4.62 22.61 -7.56
N ILE A 25 -3.98 21.53 -7.13
CA ILE A 25 -2.62 21.56 -6.58
C ILE A 25 -1.63 21.34 -7.74
N PRO A 26 -0.62 22.22 -7.90
CA PRO A 26 0.41 22.05 -8.92
C PRO A 26 1.28 20.83 -8.62
N GLY A 27 1.80 20.20 -9.67
CA GLY A 27 2.65 19.01 -9.54
C GLY A 27 1.95 17.66 -9.72
N TYR A 28 0.65 17.66 -10.05
CA TYR A 28 -0.11 16.42 -10.30
C TYR A 28 0.43 15.60 -11.48
N GLY A 29 1.11 16.24 -12.45
CA GLY A 29 1.80 15.53 -13.52
C GLY A 29 2.82 14.48 -13.00
N LYS A 30 3.51 14.78 -11.89
CA LYS A 30 4.45 13.83 -11.25
C LYS A 30 3.72 12.63 -10.64
N VAL A 31 2.53 12.86 -10.08
CA VAL A 31 1.66 11.80 -9.57
C VAL A 31 1.21 10.90 -10.71
N GLN A 32 0.84 11.48 -11.85
CA GLN A 32 0.45 10.72 -13.03
C GLN A 32 1.61 9.91 -13.62
N GLU A 33 2.82 10.45 -13.62
CA GLU A 33 4.02 9.73 -14.05
C GLU A 33 4.27 8.49 -13.17
N LEU A 34 4.22 8.66 -11.84
CA LEU A 34 4.33 7.53 -10.91
C LEU A 34 3.21 6.50 -11.13
N ALA A 35 1.96 6.95 -11.28
CA ALA A 35 0.82 6.07 -11.50
C ALA A 35 0.96 5.27 -12.81
N ALA A 36 1.40 5.92 -13.90
CA ALA A 36 1.65 5.25 -15.17
C ALA A 36 2.72 4.16 -15.03
N CYS A 37 3.82 4.47 -14.33
CA CYS A 37 4.88 3.50 -14.05
C CYS A 37 4.35 2.29 -13.25
N LEU A 38 3.57 2.52 -12.19
CA LEU A 38 2.97 1.45 -11.38
C LEU A 38 1.99 0.57 -12.19
N VAL A 39 1.21 1.16 -13.09
CA VAL A 39 0.27 0.42 -13.95
C VAL A 39 1.02 -0.52 -14.90
N ILE A 40 2.15 -0.08 -15.45
CA ILE A 40 3.01 -0.91 -16.30
C ILE A 40 3.56 -2.10 -15.50
N LEU A 41 4.06 -1.83 -14.29
CA LEU A 41 4.67 -2.84 -13.41
C LEU A 41 3.67 -3.83 -12.81
N ARG A 42 2.37 -3.51 -12.77
CA ARG A 42 1.33 -4.37 -12.18
C ARG A 42 1.27 -5.78 -12.79
N LYS A 43 1.69 -5.95 -14.04
CA LYS A 43 1.70 -7.25 -14.72
C LYS A 43 2.92 -8.11 -14.35
N ASN A 44 3.93 -7.51 -13.74
CA ASN A 44 5.17 -8.19 -13.38
C ASN A 44 5.02 -8.85 -12.01
N THR A 45 5.59 -10.04 -11.85
CA THR A 45 5.62 -10.76 -10.56
C THR A 45 6.80 -10.34 -9.68
N TYR A 46 7.77 -9.62 -10.25
CA TYR A 46 8.95 -9.10 -9.59
C TYR A 46 9.32 -7.73 -10.15
N LEU A 47 10.08 -6.97 -9.36
CA LEU A 47 10.69 -5.71 -9.78
C LEU A 47 12.19 -5.92 -9.93
N THR A 48 12.77 -5.36 -10.99
CA THR A 48 14.23 -5.23 -11.11
C THR A 48 14.72 -4.08 -10.24
N ASP A 49 16.01 -4.11 -9.86
CA ASP A 49 16.61 -3.03 -9.06
C ASP A 49 16.49 -1.67 -9.76
N GLN A 50 16.61 -1.63 -11.09
CA GLN A 50 16.43 -0.41 -11.89
C GLN A 50 15.00 0.14 -11.83
N GLU A 51 13.99 -0.73 -11.86
CA GLU A 51 12.59 -0.32 -11.72
C GLU A 51 12.32 0.18 -10.30
N ALA A 52 12.90 -0.47 -9.28
CA ALA A 52 12.79 -0.03 -7.90
C ALA A 52 13.44 1.35 -7.70
N ASP A 53 14.65 1.56 -8.20
CA ASP A 53 15.34 2.85 -8.14
C ASP A 53 14.54 3.94 -8.87
N ARG A 54 13.97 3.63 -10.03
CA ARG A 54 13.10 4.56 -10.76
C ARG A 54 11.86 4.92 -9.94
N LEU A 55 11.21 3.96 -9.31
CA LEU A 55 10.05 4.22 -8.45
C LEU A 55 10.43 5.09 -7.24
N ILE A 56 11.59 4.86 -6.62
CA ILE A 56 12.11 5.67 -5.51
C ILE A 56 12.34 7.12 -5.97
N GLN A 57 12.93 7.32 -7.15
CA GLN A 57 13.12 8.65 -7.72
C GLN A 57 11.79 9.37 -7.98
N LEU A 58 10.83 8.68 -8.62
CA LEU A 58 9.50 9.22 -8.88
C LEU A 58 8.78 9.59 -7.58
N TRP A 59 8.84 8.72 -6.57
CA TRP A 59 8.30 8.98 -5.24
C TRP A 59 8.96 10.21 -4.60
N ASN A 60 10.28 10.30 -4.60
CA ASN A 60 11.01 11.42 -4.00
C ASN A 60 10.69 12.76 -4.66
N ASN A 61 10.41 12.76 -5.97
CA ASN A 61 10.04 13.95 -6.73
C ASN A 61 8.63 14.49 -6.43
N LEU A 62 7.77 13.69 -5.79
CA LEU A 62 6.44 14.13 -5.34
C LEU A 62 6.53 15.19 -4.23
N ILE A 63 5.52 16.05 -4.17
CA ILE A 63 5.36 17.00 -3.07
C ILE A 63 4.90 16.29 -1.80
N ASP A 64 5.20 16.86 -0.63
CA ASP A 64 4.86 16.26 0.67
C ASP A 64 3.37 16.03 0.86
N TYR A 65 2.53 16.85 0.20
CA TYR A 65 1.07 16.66 0.18
C TYR A 65 0.68 15.29 -0.40
N ASP A 66 1.30 14.89 -1.51
CA ASP A 66 0.99 13.64 -2.22
C ASP A 66 1.63 12.41 -1.53
N LYS A 67 2.68 12.64 -0.74
CA LYS A 67 3.33 11.59 0.08
C LYS A 67 2.57 11.28 1.37
N ARG A 68 1.50 12.01 1.68
CA ARG A 68 0.73 11.79 2.91
C ARG A 68 0.15 10.39 2.91
N PRO A 69 0.20 9.68 4.05
CA PRO A 69 -0.47 8.41 4.16
C PRO A 69 -1.95 8.62 3.84
N THR A 70 -2.45 7.93 2.82
CA THR A 70 -3.90 7.76 2.69
C THR A 70 -4.33 7.05 3.95
N SER A 71 -5.30 7.59 4.69
CA SER A 71 -5.86 6.91 5.85
C SER A 71 -6.40 5.56 5.36
N PHE A 72 -5.61 4.52 5.55
CA PHE A 72 -6.10 3.16 5.35
C PHE A 72 -7.09 2.95 6.49
N PRO A 73 -8.34 2.55 6.19
CA PRO A 73 -9.27 2.19 7.25
C PRO A 73 -8.56 1.17 8.14
N GLU A 74 -8.72 1.34 9.45
CA GLU A 74 -8.19 0.41 10.44
C GLU A 74 -8.55 -0.99 9.96
N ARG A 75 -7.53 -1.79 9.61
CA ARG A 75 -7.75 -3.17 9.19
C ARG A 75 -8.48 -3.78 10.37
N PHE A 76 -9.79 -3.98 10.26
CA PHE A 76 -10.61 -4.70 11.22
C PHE A 76 -10.11 -6.14 11.22
N SER A 77 -8.94 -6.38 11.79
CA SER A 77 -8.59 -7.65 12.39
C SER A 77 -9.54 -7.76 13.56
N LYS A 78 -10.73 -8.31 13.30
CA LYS A 78 -11.49 -8.93 14.36
C LYS A 78 -10.54 -10.02 14.85
N GLU A 79 -9.81 -9.75 15.93
CA GLU A 79 -9.03 -10.79 16.57
C GLU A 79 -9.99 -11.96 16.74
N ALA A 80 -9.70 -13.06 16.06
CA ALA A 80 -10.51 -14.25 16.21
C ALA A 80 -10.41 -14.58 17.70
N ARG A 81 -11.47 -14.29 18.46
CA ARG A 81 -11.63 -14.72 19.85
C ARG A 81 -11.79 -16.23 19.80
N GLY A 82 -10.68 -16.91 19.52
CA GLY A 82 -10.60 -18.35 19.50
C GLY A 82 -10.95 -18.88 20.88
N ARG A 83 -11.45 -20.11 20.91
CA ARG A 83 -11.86 -20.83 22.13
C ARG A 83 -10.81 -20.81 23.26
N TYR A 84 -9.54 -20.59 22.90
CA TYR A 84 -8.37 -20.53 23.78
C TYR A 84 -8.24 -19.26 24.63
N LYS A 85 -9.04 -18.22 24.42
CA LYS A 85 -9.08 -17.02 25.27
C LYS A 85 -10.31 -16.96 26.19
N ALA A 86 -11.06 -18.05 26.32
CA ALA A 86 -12.06 -18.18 27.38
C ALA A 86 -11.33 -18.15 28.74
N LYS A 87 -11.73 -17.24 29.64
CA LYS A 87 -11.29 -17.28 31.04
C LYS A 87 -11.68 -18.66 31.57
N LYS A 88 -10.72 -19.43 32.09
CA LYS A 88 -11.03 -20.67 32.81
C LYS A 88 -11.96 -20.28 33.96
N SER A 89 -13.23 -20.65 33.88
CA SER A 89 -14.12 -20.63 35.04
C SER A 89 -13.50 -21.64 36.00
N ILE A 90 -12.93 -21.20 37.11
CA ILE A 90 -12.47 -22.09 38.17
C ILE A 90 -13.74 -22.61 38.83
N PRO A 91 -14.13 -23.90 38.67
CA PRO A 91 -15.17 -24.44 39.51
C PRO A 91 -14.60 -24.51 40.93
N ASN A 92 -15.20 -23.80 41.87
CA ASN A 92 -14.81 -23.73 43.29
C ASN A 92 -15.17 -25.03 44.04
N VAL A 93 -15.09 -26.17 43.37
CA VAL A 93 -15.43 -27.49 43.87
C VAL A 93 -14.35 -28.43 43.36
N VAL A 94 -13.43 -28.82 44.23
CA VAL A 94 -12.52 -29.95 44.00
C VAL A 94 -13.34 -31.21 44.26
N PRO A 95 -13.62 -32.06 43.26
CA PRO A 95 -14.27 -33.35 43.51
C PRO A 95 -13.29 -34.25 44.28
N GLY A 96 -13.71 -34.81 45.43
CA GLY A 96 -12.91 -35.78 46.20
C GLY A 96 -12.59 -35.44 47.66
N VAL A 97 -13.25 -34.44 48.28
CA VAL A 97 -13.05 -34.07 49.70
C VAL A 97 -14.11 -34.68 50.64
N GLU A 98 -14.81 -35.74 50.21
CA GLU A 98 -15.87 -36.39 51.01
C GLU A 98 -15.41 -37.69 51.73
N SER A 99 -14.13 -38.06 51.63
CA SER A 99 -13.66 -39.39 52.05
C SER A 99 -13.06 -39.47 53.46
N THR A 100 -13.31 -38.51 54.35
CA THR A 100 -12.82 -38.55 55.74
C THR A 100 -13.85 -38.00 56.72
N GLU A 101 -14.89 -38.77 56.99
CA GLU A 101 -15.56 -38.77 58.29
C GLU A 101 -15.56 -40.21 58.83
N ARG A 102 -15.25 -40.37 60.11
CA ARG A 102 -15.18 -41.64 60.86
C ARG A 102 -16.24 -41.65 61.94
#